data_AF-A0A5C7R4H3-F1
#
_entry.id   AF-A0A5C7R4H3-F1
#
_cell.length_a   1.000
_cell.length_b   1.000
_cell.length_c   1.000
_cell.angle_alpha   90.00
_cell.angle_beta   90.00
_cell.angle_gamma   90.00
#
_symmetry.space_group_name_H-M   'P 1'
#
loop_
_entity.id
_entity.type
_entity.pdbx_description
1 polymer ?
#
loop_
_entity_poly.entity_id
_entity_poly.type
_entity_poly.pdbx_seq_one_letter_code
_entity_poly.pdbx_strand_id
1 'polypeptide(L)'
;MLALKRRQMAAIGEVQLRNNLADFLSRHVDGIGALPLDRLDAELDAIIAYCRKAGLRSQRAVASYALACSLFGNERVAGDPSIIGVLADRSSSQLDRALLIEMWTAAAYGDYRRTQGG
;
A
#
# COMPACT_ATOMS: atom_id res chain seq x y z
N MET A 1 -4.65 0.50 31.72
CA MET A 1 -5.92 0.58 30.95
C MET A 1 -5.78 1.30 29.60
N LEU A 2 -5.11 2.45 29.50
CA LEU A 2 -4.92 3.19 28.24
C LEU A 2 -4.14 2.42 27.15
N ALA A 3 -3.08 1.71 27.50
CA ALA A 3 -2.29 0.94 26.53
C ALA A 3 -3.08 -0.23 25.90
N LEU A 4 -3.96 -0.88 26.68
CA LEU A 4 -4.87 -1.93 26.23
C LEU A 4 -5.89 -1.38 25.22
N LYS A 5 -6.49 -0.23 25.53
CA LYS A 5 -7.43 0.46 24.60
C LYS A 5 -6.74 0.89 23.30
N ARG A 6 -5.50 1.41 23.37
CA ARG A 6 -4.73 1.80 22.16
C ARG A 6 -4.41 0.60 21.26
N ARG A 7 -4.02 -0.54 21.83
CA ARG A 7 -3.77 -1.78 21.06
C ARG A 7 -5.04 -2.28 20.39
N GLN A 8 -6.17 -2.27 21.08
CA GLN A 8 -7.47 -2.66 20.50
C GLN A 8 -7.89 -1.72 19.37
N MET A 9 -7.77 -0.42 19.55
CA MET A 9 -8.07 0.55 18.48
C MET A 9 -7.15 0.38 17.25
N ALA A 10 -5.86 0.10 17.47
CA ALA A 10 -4.93 -0.17 16.38
C ALA A 10 -5.30 -1.44 15.61
N ALA A 11 -5.72 -2.50 16.30
CA ALA A 11 -6.18 -3.74 15.68
C ALA A 11 -7.47 -3.53 14.87
N ILE A 12 -8.45 -2.78 15.42
CA ILE A 12 -9.68 -2.43 14.69
C ILE A 12 -9.34 -1.62 13.44
N GLY A 13 -8.47 -0.62 13.56
CA GLY A 13 -8.06 0.23 12.44
C GLY A 13 -7.31 -0.53 11.34
N GLU A 14 -6.58 -1.59 11.69
CA GLU A 14 -5.90 -2.48 10.75
C GLU A 14 -6.88 -3.37 10.00
N VAL A 15 -7.81 -4.02 10.70
CA VAL A 15 -8.87 -4.82 10.08
C VAL A 15 -9.70 -3.95 9.12
N GLN A 16 -10.07 -2.75 9.56
CA GLN A 16 -10.81 -1.82 8.71
C GLN A 16 -10.00 -1.38 7.48
N LEU A 17 -8.72 -1.08 7.64
CA LEU A 17 -7.84 -0.72 6.53
C LEU A 17 -7.75 -1.85 5.50
N ARG A 18 -7.52 -3.08 5.97
CA ARG A 18 -7.42 -4.28 5.14
C ARG A 18 -8.71 -4.52 4.35
N ASN A 19 -9.87 -4.47 5.02
CA ASN A 19 -11.17 -4.65 4.36
C ASN A 19 -11.44 -3.55 3.31
N ASN A 20 -11.16 -2.29 3.65
CA ASN A 20 -11.33 -1.18 2.72
C ASN A 20 -10.41 -1.32 1.49
N LEU A 21 -9.17 -1.80 1.68
CA LEU A 21 -8.23 -2.06 0.59
C LEU A 21 -8.70 -3.22 -0.28
N ALA A 22 -9.12 -4.34 0.32
CA ALA A 22 -9.63 -5.48 -0.43
C ALA A 22 -10.84 -5.10 -1.30
N ASP A 23 -11.80 -4.35 -0.72
CA ASP A 23 -12.97 -3.84 -1.43
C ASP A 23 -12.58 -2.89 -2.57
N PHE A 24 -11.68 -1.94 -2.30
CA PHE A 24 -11.23 -0.96 -3.30
C PHE A 24 -10.51 -1.64 -4.47
N LEU A 25 -9.52 -2.50 -4.17
CA LEU A 25 -8.71 -3.17 -5.17
C LEU A 25 -9.55 -4.12 -6.03
N SER A 26 -10.47 -4.87 -5.42
CA SER A 26 -11.36 -5.77 -6.14
C SER A 26 -12.28 -5.06 -7.14
N ARG A 27 -12.62 -3.79 -6.87
CA ARG A 27 -13.49 -2.98 -7.75
C ARG A 27 -12.73 -2.22 -8.83
N HIS A 28 -11.48 -1.87 -8.58
CA HIS A 28 -10.76 -0.87 -9.39
C HIS A 28 -9.47 -1.38 -10.03
N VAL A 29 -8.97 -2.56 -9.66
CA VAL A 29 -7.75 -3.13 -10.23
C VAL A 29 -8.10 -4.44 -10.93
N ASP A 30 -7.84 -4.47 -12.23
CA ASP A 30 -8.15 -5.62 -13.09
C ASP A 30 -7.43 -6.89 -12.59
N GLY A 31 -8.15 -8.01 -12.62
CA GLY A 31 -7.64 -9.32 -12.19
C GLY A 31 -7.64 -9.55 -10.67
N ILE A 32 -7.67 -8.51 -9.83
CA ILE A 32 -7.68 -8.68 -8.37
C ILE A 32 -9.02 -9.21 -7.87
N GLY A 33 -10.14 -8.73 -8.41
CA GLY A 33 -11.47 -9.22 -8.01
C GLY A 33 -11.73 -10.70 -8.32
N ALA A 34 -10.88 -11.34 -9.14
CA ALA A 34 -10.93 -12.76 -9.45
C ALA A 34 -10.04 -13.62 -8.53
N LEU A 35 -9.22 -13.00 -7.67
CA LEU A 35 -8.39 -13.73 -6.71
C LEU A 35 -9.26 -14.34 -5.61
N PRO A 36 -8.89 -15.53 -5.09
CA PRO A 36 -9.48 -16.04 -3.86
C PRO A 36 -9.30 -15.03 -2.73
N LEU A 37 -10.37 -14.77 -1.97
CA LEU A 37 -10.38 -13.81 -0.86
C LEU A 37 -9.23 -14.05 0.13
N ASP A 38 -9.00 -15.32 0.52
CA ASP A 38 -7.93 -15.69 1.46
C ASP A 38 -6.53 -15.32 0.95
N ARG A 39 -6.34 -15.32 -0.38
CA ARG A 39 -5.07 -14.96 -1.00
C ARG A 39 -4.87 -13.44 -0.99
N LEU A 40 -5.90 -12.68 -1.36
CA LEU A 40 -5.85 -11.22 -1.32
C LEU A 40 -5.61 -10.71 0.11
N ASP A 41 -6.30 -11.31 1.08
CA ASP A 41 -6.12 -11.00 2.50
C ASP A 41 -4.68 -11.26 2.96
N ALA A 42 -4.09 -12.41 2.61
CA ALA A 42 -2.71 -12.73 2.96
C ALA A 42 -1.69 -11.78 2.30
N GLU A 43 -1.92 -11.39 1.04
CA GLU A 43 -1.06 -10.43 0.34
C GLU A 43 -1.14 -9.03 0.98
N LEU A 44 -2.34 -8.58 1.35
CA LEU A 44 -2.54 -7.31 2.05
C LEU A 44 -1.91 -7.31 3.44
N ASP A 45 -2.07 -8.39 4.21
CA ASP A 45 -1.44 -8.53 5.53
C ASP A 45 0.10 -8.47 5.43
N ALA A 46 0.68 -9.11 4.42
CA ALA A 46 2.11 -9.04 4.16
C ALA A 46 2.57 -7.61 3.81
N ILE A 47 1.81 -6.89 2.98
CA ILE A 47 2.11 -5.50 2.62
C ILE A 47 1.99 -4.57 3.84
N ILE A 48 0.94 -4.72 4.66
CA ILE A 48 0.75 -3.95 5.89
C ILE A 48 1.91 -4.19 6.86
N ALA A 49 2.33 -5.45 7.03
CA ALA A 49 3.48 -5.80 7.86
C ALA A 49 4.78 -5.17 7.33
N TYR A 50 5.01 -5.21 6.01
CA TYR A 50 6.15 -4.55 5.39
C TYR A 50 6.15 -3.04 5.61
N CYS A 51 5.02 -2.37 5.35
CA CYS A 51 4.86 -0.94 5.54
C CYS A 51 5.22 -0.52 6.97
N ARG A 52 4.77 -1.28 7.97
CA ARG A 52 5.10 -1.05 9.39
C ARG A 52 6.59 -1.16 9.67
N LYS A 53 7.25 -2.20 9.13
CA LYS A 53 8.71 -2.39 9.24
C LYS A 53 9.47 -1.24 8.58
N ALA A 54 8.95 -0.72 7.47
CA ALA A 54 9.48 0.44 6.75
C ALA A 54 9.10 1.79 7.39
N GLY A 55 8.33 1.78 8.49
CA GLY A 55 7.93 2.99 9.21
C GLY A 55 6.82 3.81 8.54
N LEU A 56 6.08 3.22 7.60
CA LEU A 56 4.79 3.75 7.13
C LEU A 56 3.70 3.31 8.12
N ARG A 57 3.11 4.27 8.81
CA ARG A 57 2.19 4.04 9.92
C ARG A 57 0.81 4.67 9.71
N SER A 58 0.68 5.61 8.77
CA SER A 58 -0.62 6.18 8.43
C SER A 58 -1.38 5.25 7.47
N GLN A 59 -2.70 5.20 7.61
CA GLN A 59 -3.56 4.43 6.70
C GLN A 59 -3.37 4.86 5.24
N ARG A 60 -3.21 6.17 4.99
CA ARG A 60 -2.95 6.70 3.65
C ARG A 60 -1.64 6.15 3.08
N ALA A 61 -0.53 6.24 3.81
CA ALA A 61 0.76 5.76 3.31
C ALA A 61 0.75 4.26 3.00
N VAL A 62 0.11 3.46 3.85
CA VAL A 62 -0.07 2.02 3.63
C VAL A 62 -0.94 1.78 2.39
N ALA A 63 -2.03 2.52 2.23
CA ALA A 63 -2.92 2.38 1.08
C ALA A 63 -2.23 2.76 -0.23
N SER A 64 -1.47 3.85 -0.27
CA SER A 64 -0.70 4.29 -1.44
C SER A 64 0.32 3.21 -1.84
N TYR A 65 1.01 2.62 -0.87
CA TYR A 65 1.98 1.55 -1.12
C TYR A 65 1.31 0.25 -1.57
N ALA A 66 0.20 -0.14 -0.94
CA ALA A 66 -0.57 -1.33 -1.33
C ALA A 66 -1.13 -1.22 -2.75
N LEU A 67 -1.62 -0.04 -3.14
CA LEU A 67 -2.07 0.21 -4.51
C LEU A 67 -0.92 0.08 -5.52
N ALA A 68 0.24 0.67 -5.21
CA ALA A 68 1.43 0.53 -6.04
C ALA A 68 1.81 -0.95 -6.26
N CYS A 69 1.87 -1.72 -5.17
CA CYS A 69 2.16 -3.15 -5.19
C CYS A 69 1.13 -3.95 -6.01
N SER A 70 -0.15 -3.61 -5.86
CA SER A 70 -1.25 -4.26 -6.58
C SER A 70 -1.19 -4.02 -8.09
N LEU A 71 -0.74 -2.84 -8.52
CA LEU A 71 -0.65 -2.48 -9.93
C LEU A 71 0.62 -2.98 -10.62
N PHE A 72 1.76 -2.99 -9.91
CA PHE A 72 3.08 -3.18 -10.53
C PHE A 72 3.86 -4.38 -9.99
N GLY A 73 3.33 -5.08 -8.98
CA GLY A 73 3.97 -6.19 -8.31
C GLY A 73 4.92 -5.77 -7.18
N ASN A 74 4.94 -6.55 -6.11
CA ASN A 74 5.72 -6.28 -4.89
C ASN A 74 7.22 -6.10 -5.17
N GLU A 75 7.80 -6.95 -6.00
CA GLU A 75 9.25 -6.93 -6.28
C GLU A 75 9.67 -5.65 -6.99
N ARG A 76 8.89 -5.19 -7.97
CA ARG A 76 9.16 -3.96 -8.71
C ARG A 76 9.07 -2.74 -7.81
N VAL A 77 8.02 -2.66 -6.99
CA VAL A 77 7.82 -1.52 -6.07
C VAL A 77 8.91 -1.49 -4.99
N ALA A 78 9.22 -2.64 -4.39
CA ALA A 78 10.24 -2.73 -3.35
C ALA A 78 11.68 -2.51 -3.88
N GLY A 79 11.92 -2.77 -5.17
CA GLY A 79 13.20 -2.57 -5.84
C GLY A 79 13.41 -1.19 -6.45
N ASP A 80 12.37 -0.35 -6.55
CA ASP A 80 12.49 0.97 -7.17
C ASP A 80 13.30 1.93 -6.28
N PRO A 81 14.39 2.55 -6.78
CA PRO A 81 15.23 3.45 -5.99
C PRO A 81 14.49 4.65 -5.38
N SER A 82 13.46 5.16 -6.07
CA SER A 82 12.66 6.29 -5.60
C SER A 82 11.81 5.87 -4.40
N ILE A 83 11.18 4.69 -4.49
CA ILE A 83 10.41 4.12 -3.38
C ILE A 83 11.33 3.79 -2.20
N ILE A 84 12.48 3.16 -2.45
CA ILE A 84 13.48 2.89 -1.41
C ILE A 84 13.88 4.18 -0.69
N GLY A 85 14.11 5.28 -1.43
CA GLY A 85 14.39 6.60 -0.88
C GLY A 85 13.28 7.11 0.03
N VAL A 86 12.02 7.04 -0.42
CA VAL A 86 10.84 7.44 0.37
C VAL A 86 10.68 6.59 1.63
N LEU A 87 10.98 5.29 1.55
CA LEU A 87 10.91 4.38 2.70
C LEU A 87 12.05 4.66 3.71
N ALA A 88 13.23 5.03 3.23
CA ALA A 88 14.39 5.35 4.05
C ALA A 88 14.30 6.73 4.73
N ASP A 89 13.63 7.70 4.10
CA ASP A 89 13.44 9.04 4.66
C ASP A 89 12.40 9.04 5.80
N ARG A 90 12.90 8.76 7.01
CA ARG A 90 12.11 8.78 8.24
C ARG A 90 11.92 10.17 8.83
N SER A 91 12.63 11.18 8.31
CA SER A 91 12.48 12.58 8.72
C SER A 91 11.23 13.22 8.10
N SER A 92 10.85 12.80 6.90
CA SER A 92 9.63 13.27 6.25
C SER A 92 8.35 12.85 6.96
N SER A 93 7.31 13.68 6.83
CA SER A 93 6.02 13.37 7.41
C SER A 93 5.39 12.14 6.73
N GLN A 94 4.47 11.48 7.42
CA GLN A 94 3.72 10.35 6.85
C GLN A 94 2.88 10.77 5.64
N LEU A 95 2.46 12.04 5.59
CA LEU A 95 1.65 12.58 4.50
C LEU A 95 2.51 12.84 3.26
N ASP A 96 3.70 13.40 3.43
CA ASP A 96 4.64 13.63 2.33
C ASP A 96 5.08 12.31 1.72
N ARG A 97 5.42 11.33 2.56
CA ARG A 97 5.81 9.99 2.10
C ARG A 97 4.67 9.30 1.33
N ALA A 98 3.43 9.45 1.79
CA ALA A 98 2.27 8.92 1.06
C ALA A 98 2.09 9.61 -0.30
N LEU A 99 2.20 10.94 -0.34
CA LEU A 99 2.10 11.72 -1.58
C LEU A 99 3.19 11.32 -2.59
N LEU A 100 4.44 11.13 -2.14
CA LEU A 100 5.53 10.72 -3.02
C LEU A 100 5.29 9.32 -3.62
N ILE A 101 4.74 8.38 -2.83
CA ILE A 101 4.34 7.05 -3.34
C ILE A 101 3.20 7.19 -4.35
N GLU A 102 2.19 8.03 -4.09
CA GLU A 102 1.09 8.30 -5.02
C GLU A 102 1.60 8.89 -6.34
N MET A 103 2.51 9.86 -6.28
CA MET A 103 3.12 10.46 -7.47
C MET A 103 3.94 9.45 -8.27
N TRP A 104 4.74 8.63 -7.60
CA TRP A 104 5.47 7.53 -8.26
C TRP A 104 4.50 6.56 -8.94
N THR A 105 3.42 6.18 -8.26
CA THR A 105 2.39 5.27 -8.79
C THR A 105 1.74 5.85 -10.04
N ALA A 106 1.37 7.14 -10.01
CA ALA A 106 0.78 7.83 -11.15
C ALA A 106 1.75 7.92 -12.34
N ALA A 107 3.02 8.22 -12.10
CA ALA A 107 4.04 8.25 -13.14
C ALA A 107 4.24 6.87 -13.78
N ALA A 108 4.42 5.83 -12.96
CA ALA A 108 4.58 4.44 -13.40
C ALA A 108 3.35 3.95 -14.19
N TYR A 109 2.14 4.36 -13.78
CA TYR A 109 0.90 4.03 -14.48
C TYR A 109 0.82 4.73 -15.84
N GLY A 110 1.24 6.00 -15.90
CA GLY A 110 1.33 6.74 -17.15
C GLY A 110 2.32 6.13 -18.14
N ASP A 111 3.46 5.64 -17.66
CA ASP A 111 4.43 4.89 -18.48
C ASP A 111 3.83 3.55 -18.95
N TYR A 112 3.20 2.79 -18.05
CA TYR A 112 2.54 1.53 -18.38
C TYR A 112 1.51 1.70 -19.51
N ARG A 113 0.60 2.68 -19.38
CA ARG A 113 -0.40 2.98 -20.41
C ARG A 113 0.23 3.38 -21.74
N ARG A 114 1.32 4.15 -21.74
CA ARG A 114 2.03 4.52 -22.97
C ARG A 114 2.65 3.30 -23.65
N THR A 115 3.20 2.37 -22.89
CA THR A 115 3.79 1.13 -23.44
C THR A 115 2.76 0.14 -23.97
N GLN A 116 1.51 0.19 -23.48
CA GLN A 116 0.40 -0.66 -23.95
C GLN A 116 -0.30 -0.14 -25.23
N GLY A 117 0.13 1.01 -25.78
CA GLY A 117 -0.49 1.61 -26.97
C GLY A 117 -1.84 2.27 -26.63
N GLY A 118 -1.84 3.60 -26.48
CA GLY A 118 -3.00 4.39 -26.08
C GLY A 118 -4.26 4.16 -26.89
#